data_AF-A0A0C3NK94-F1
#
_entry.id   AF-A0A0C3NK94-F1
#
_cell.length_a   1.000
_cell.length_b   1.000
_cell.length_c   1.000
_cell.angle_alpha   90.00
_cell.angle_beta   90.00
_cell.angle_gamma   90.00
#
_symmetry.space_group_name_H-M   'P 1'
#
loop_
_entity.id
_entity.type
_entity.pdbx_description
1 polymer ?
#
loop_
_entity_poly.entity_id
_entity_poly.type
_entity_poly.pdbx_seq_one_letter_code
_entity_poly.pdbx_strand_id
1 'polypeptide(L)'
;ARGRAAANAVVVPVLQTFGLLLEADALAPLFDDAEGLQSLQHLLALCTRGVDRFKSVQRIGASLRIVAQLLCAPRLRAACAAHLPAFLAHAYPRVRADAAECLYVVLQSRELGAPDAAEDALLETEWSASDVGAAAETVARLLAGEGASSLCV
;
A
#
# COMPACT_ATOMS: atom_id res chain seq x y z
N ALA A 1 29.73 -6.56 0.87
CA ALA A 1 28.70 -6.48 -0.18
C ALA A 1 27.34 -5.93 0.28
N ARG A 2 26.91 -6.10 1.55
CA ARG A 2 25.58 -5.69 2.06
C ARG A 2 25.24 -4.19 1.95
N GLY A 3 26.22 -3.28 1.86
CA GLY A 3 25.96 -1.83 1.85
C GLY A 3 25.40 -1.26 0.54
N ARG A 4 25.67 -1.87 -0.62
CA ARG A 4 25.21 -1.36 -1.93
C ARG A 4 23.77 -1.75 -2.27
N ALA A 5 23.32 -2.92 -1.80
CA ALA A 5 21.96 -3.42 -2.06
C ALA A 5 20.87 -2.61 -1.34
N ALA A 6 21.22 -1.83 -0.31
CA ALA A 6 20.30 -0.93 0.40
C ALA A 6 20.32 0.52 -0.12
N ALA A 7 21.20 0.83 -1.08
CA ALA A 7 21.31 2.17 -1.63
C ALA A 7 20.08 2.52 -2.48
N ASN A 8 19.52 3.72 -2.30
CA ASN A 8 18.33 4.16 -3.05
C ASN A 8 18.54 4.11 -4.57
N ALA A 9 19.77 4.35 -5.05
CA ALA A 9 20.13 4.26 -6.47
C ALA A 9 19.94 2.85 -7.07
N VAL A 10 19.89 1.80 -6.24
CA VAL A 10 19.62 0.43 -6.67
C VAL A 10 18.19 0.03 -6.29
N VAL A 11 17.78 0.32 -5.06
CA VAL A 11 16.48 -0.12 -4.53
C VAL A 11 15.31 0.53 -5.29
N VAL A 12 15.38 1.84 -5.57
CA VAL A 12 14.25 2.55 -6.17
C VAL A 12 13.91 2.02 -7.57
N PRO A 13 14.88 1.86 -8.51
CA PRO A 13 14.58 1.27 -9.82
C PRO A 13 14.04 -0.17 -9.74
N VAL A 14 14.55 -0.97 -8.81
CA VAL A 14 14.06 -2.35 -8.60
C VAL A 14 12.61 -2.33 -8.13
N LEU A 15 12.26 -1.51 -7.14
CA LEU A 15 10.87 -1.37 -6.67
C LEU A 15 9.96 -0.83 -7.77
N GLN A 16 10.42 0.16 -8.55
CA GLN A 16 9.67 0.67 -9.69
C GLN A 16 9.39 -0.41 -10.74
N THR A 17 10.35 -1.30 -10.99
CA THR A 17 10.17 -2.43 -11.91
C THR A 17 9.09 -3.38 -11.39
N PHE A 18 9.11 -3.74 -10.11
CA PHE A 18 8.04 -4.54 -9.51
C PHE A 18 6.68 -3.82 -9.55
N GLY A 19 6.66 -2.51 -9.32
CA GLY A 19 5.44 -1.69 -9.45
C GLY A 19 4.83 -1.80 -10.85
N LEU A 20 5.65 -1.65 -11.90
CA LEU A 20 5.20 -1.80 -13.29
C LEU A 20 4.67 -3.21 -13.61
N LEU A 21 5.34 -4.25 -13.10
CA LEU A 21 4.90 -5.63 -13.30
C LEU A 21 3.57 -5.92 -12.60
N LEU A 22 3.34 -5.34 -11.42
CA LEU A 22 2.06 -5.44 -10.71
C LEU A 22 0.97 -4.63 -11.41
N GLU A 23 1.26 -3.40 -11.83
CA GLU A 23 0.34 -2.55 -12.60
C GLU A 23 -0.12 -3.22 -13.91
N ALA A 24 0.78 -3.97 -14.57
CA ALA A 24 0.48 -4.71 -15.79
C ALA A 24 -0.15 -6.10 -15.56
N ASP A 25 -0.50 -6.46 -14.33
CA ASP A 25 -1.02 -7.79 -13.93
C ASP A 25 -0.09 -8.96 -14.28
N ALA A 26 1.17 -8.69 -14.61
CA ALA A 26 2.14 -9.72 -15.00
C ALA A 26 2.47 -10.70 -13.85
N LEU A 27 2.24 -10.27 -12.60
CA LEU A 27 2.45 -11.09 -11.40
C LEU A 27 1.15 -11.69 -10.83
N ALA A 28 -0.01 -11.47 -11.45
CA ALA A 28 -1.29 -12.00 -10.96
C ALA A 28 -1.29 -13.54 -10.77
N PRO A 29 -0.64 -14.36 -11.63
CA PRO A 29 -0.56 -15.81 -11.39
C PRO A 29 0.11 -16.20 -10.06
N LEU A 30 0.92 -15.32 -9.46
CA LEU A 30 1.59 -15.58 -8.18
C LEU A 30 0.63 -15.46 -6.98
N PHE A 31 -0.57 -14.93 -7.15
CA PHE A 31 -1.54 -14.77 -6.05
C PHE A 31 -2.13 -16.12 -5.60
N ASP A 32 -2.20 -17.08 -6.53
CA ASP A 32 -2.75 -18.41 -6.29
C ASP A 32 -1.66 -19.49 -6.08
N ASP A 33 -0.42 -19.22 -6.50
CA ASP A 33 0.73 -20.09 -6.26
C ASP A 33 1.31 -19.91 -4.85
N ALA A 34 1.65 -21.00 -4.17
CA ALA A 34 2.13 -20.95 -2.78
C ALA A 34 3.53 -20.31 -2.66
N GLU A 35 4.44 -20.62 -3.57
CA GLU A 35 5.80 -20.05 -3.59
C GLU A 35 5.78 -18.59 -4.09
N GLY A 36 4.92 -18.31 -5.06
CA GLY A 36 4.60 -16.97 -5.55
C GLY A 36 4.09 -16.07 -4.42
N LEU A 37 3.11 -16.55 -3.65
CA LEU A 37 2.57 -15.79 -2.52
C LEU A 37 3.64 -15.51 -1.46
N GLN A 38 4.48 -16.50 -1.15
CA GLN A 38 5.61 -16.28 -0.23
C GLN A 38 6.58 -15.21 -0.75
N SER A 39 6.84 -15.20 -2.05
CA SER A 39 7.68 -14.18 -2.69
C SER A 39 7.06 -12.79 -2.59
N LEU A 40 5.74 -12.68 -2.76
CA LEU A 40 5.01 -11.42 -2.62
C LEU A 40 4.96 -10.93 -1.16
N GLN A 41 4.87 -11.84 -0.19
CA GLN A 41 4.99 -11.49 1.24
C GLN A 41 6.39 -10.94 1.57
N HIS A 42 7.44 -11.53 0.99
CA HIS A 42 8.79 -10.97 1.13
C HIS A 42 8.91 -9.60 0.47
N LEU A 43 8.32 -9.40 -0.71
CA LEU A 43 8.29 -8.10 -1.38
C LEU A 43 7.55 -7.05 -0.53
N LEU A 44 6.39 -7.41 0.04
CA LEU A 44 5.63 -6.56 0.97
C LEU A 44 6.52 -6.15 2.16
N ALA A 45 7.17 -7.13 2.81
CA ALA A 45 8.06 -6.87 3.93
C ALA A 45 9.25 -5.96 3.55
N LEU A 46 9.77 -6.05 2.33
CA LEU A 46 10.83 -5.16 1.84
C LEU A 46 10.33 -3.71 1.65
N CYS A 47 9.07 -3.54 1.27
CA CYS A 47 8.44 -2.25 1.04
C CYS A 47 8.02 -1.55 2.33
N THR A 48 7.61 -2.31 3.35
CA THR A 48 6.97 -1.74 4.55
C THR A 48 7.91 -1.66 5.75
N ARG A 49 8.97 -2.48 5.80
CA ARG A 49 9.89 -2.52 6.94
C ARG A 49 10.64 -1.19 7.11
N GLY A 50 10.28 -0.47 8.17
CA GLY A 50 10.93 0.77 8.58
C GLY A 50 10.58 1.97 7.70
N VAL A 51 9.41 1.94 7.05
CA VAL A 51 8.95 3.03 6.16
C VAL A 51 8.88 4.38 6.87
N ASP A 52 8.53 4.38 8.16
CA ASP A 52 8.53 5.54 9.07
C ASP A 52 9.90 6.25 9.16
N ARG A 53 10.98 5.53 8.85
CA ARG A 53 12.36 6.01 8.90
C ARG A 53 12.93 6.34 7.53
N PHE A 54 12.18 6.10 6.46
CA PHE A 54 12.66 6.39 5.12
C PHE A 54 12.74 7.90 4.91
N LYS A 55 13.91 8.36 4.47
CA LYS A 55 14.13 9.78 4.12
C LYS A 55 13.90 10.07 2.63
N SER A 56 13.87 9.03 1.80
CA SER A 56 13.71 9.16 0.36
C SER A 56 12.23 9.05 -0.02
N VAL A 57 11.64 10.19 -0.39
CA VAL A 57 10.26 10.25 -0.89
C VAL A 57 10.06 9.33 -2.10
N GLN A 58 11.06 9.23 -2.99
CA GLN A 58 11.01 8.32 -4.14
C GLN A 58 10.91 6.85 -3.73
N ARG A 59 11.69 6.44 -2.72
CA ARG A 59 11.61 5.07 -2.20
C ARG A 59 10.27 4.81 -1.52
N ILE A 60 9.77 5.75 -0.73
CA ILE A 60 8.46 5.63 -0.07
C ILE A 60 7.37 5.48 -1.12
N GLY A 61 7.34 6.34 -2.14
CA GLY A 61 6.35 6.27 -3.22
C GLY A 61 6.42 4.96 -4.01
N ALA A 62 7.62 4.47 -4.34
CA ALA A 62 7.78 3.17 -5.01
C ALA A 62 7.29 2.00 -4.13
N SER A 63 7.59 2.03 -2.83
CA SER A 63 7.11 1.03 -1.87
C SER A 63 5.59 1.07 -1.72
N LEU A 64 5.00 2.26 -1.60
CA LEU A 64 3.56 2.45 -1.49
C LEU A 64 2.83 1.86 -2.70
N ARG A 65 3.28 2.16 -3.93
CA ARG A 65 2.61 1.63 -5.14
C ARG A 65 2.54 0.11 -5.11
N ILE A 66 3.62 -0.55 -4.70
CA ILE A 66 3.61 -2.01 -4.54
C ILE A 66 2.56 -2.43 -3.51
N VAL A 67 2.54 -1.81 -2.32
CA VAL A 67 1.57 -2.12 -1.26
C VAL A 67 0.13 -1.93 -1.76
N ALA A 68 -0.14 -0.83 -2.46
CA ALA A 68 -1.45 -0.51 -3.01
C ALA A 68 -1.87 -1.55 -4.05
N GLN A 69 -1.00 -1.92 -5.00
CA GLN A 69 -1.33 -2.95 -5.99
C GLN A 69 -1.53 -4.33 -5.36
N LEU A 70 -0.78 -4.68 -4.30
CA LEU A 70 -0.95 -5.95 -3.59
C LEU A 70 -2.27 -6.05 -2.80
N LEU A 71 -3.01 -4.96 -2.58
CA LEU A 71 -4.38 -5.02 -2.05
C LEU A 71 -5.32 -5.83 -2.98
N CYS A 72 -4.98 -5.95 -4.26
CA CYS A 72 -5.71 -6.76 -5.23
C CYS A 72 -5.61 -8.25 -4.96
N ALA A 73 -4.59 -8.71 -4.24
CA ALA A 73 -4.45 -10.11 -3.85
C ALA A 73 -5.24 -10.38 -2.55
N PRO A 74 -6.37 -11.12 -2.58
CA PRO A 74 -7.22 -11.29 -1.40
C PRO A 74 -6.48 -11.87 -0.19
N ARG A 75 -5.54 -12.78 -0.44
CA ARG A 75 -4.70 -13.43 0.59
C ARG A 75 -3.68 -12.50 1.25
N LEU A 76 -3.37 -11.35 0.64
CA LEU A 76 -2.44 -10.35 1.16
C LEU A 76 -3.13 -9.07 1.63
N ARG A 77 -4.41 -8.89 1.30
CA ARG A 77 -5.14 -7.64 1.51
C ARG A 77 -5.05 -7.13 2.94
N ALA A 78 -5.40 -7.96 3.93
CA ALA A 78 -5.34 -7.58 5.34
C ALA A 78 -3.91 -7.19 5.77
N ALA A 79 -2.89 -7.92 5.31
CA ALA A 79 -1.49 -7.61 5.62
C ALA A 79 -1.02 -6.30 4.96
N CYS A 80 -1.46 -6.03 3.73
CA CYS A 80 -1.17 -4.77 3.05
C CYS A 80 -1.86 -3.59 3.75
N ALA A 81 -3.15 -3.75 4.09
CA ALA A 81 -3.97 -2.76 4.77
C ALA A 81 -3.36 -2.34 6.11
N ALA A 82 -2.86 -3.30 6.90
CA ALA A 82 -2.19 -3.05 8.18
C ALA A 82 -0.94 -2.14 8.08
N HIS A 83 -0.36 -1.98 6.89
CA HIS A 83 0.80 -1.11 6.67
C HIS A 83 0.43 0.28 6.14
N LEU A 84 -0.79 0.50 5.65
CA LEU A 84 -1.22 1.78 5.09
C LEU A 84 -1.13 2.96 6.07
N PRO A 85 -1.40 2.81 7.39
CA PRO A 85 -1.28 3.93 8.31
C PRO A 85 0.13 4.53 8.34
N ALA A 86 1.17 3.73 8.14
CA ALA A 86 2.55 4.22 8.12
C ALA A 86 2.85 5.14 6.91
N PHE A 87 2.07 5.05 5.83
CA PHE A 87 2.15 5.94 4.67
C PHE A 87 1.19 7.12 4.80
N LEU A 88 -0.07 6.85 5.15
CA LEU A 88 -1.13 7.84 5.25
C LEU A 88 -0.96 8.80 6.43
N ALA A 89 -0.28 8.38 7.49
CA ALA A 89 0.09 9.22 8.64
C ALA A 89 1.60 9.52 8.71
N HIS A 90 2.31 9.41 7.57
CA HIS A 90 3.75 9.66 7.52
C HIS A 90 4.10 11.09 7.96
N ALA A 91 5.29 11.31 8.54
CA ALA A 91 5.73 12.63 9.00
C ALA A 91 5.85 13.71 7.90
N TYR A 92 5.83 13.31 6.62
CA TYR A 92 5.98 14.22 5.48
C TYR A 92 4.60 14.46 4.83
N PRO A 93 4.06 15.69 4.86
CA PRO A 93 2.74 15.99 4.31
C PRO A 93 2.55 15.55 2.86
N ARG A 94 3.58 15.73 2.03
CA ARG A 94 3.56 15.27 0.64
C ARG A 94 3.39 13.76 0.51
N VAL A 95 4.07 12.97 1.36
CA VAL A 95 3.94 11.51 1.33
C VAL A 95 2.51 11.08 1.65
N ARG A 96 1.85 11.76 2.60
CA ARG A 96 0.46 11.45 2.98
C ARG A 96 -0.51 11.74 1.84
N ALA A 97 -0.39 12.92 1.22
CA ALA A 97 -1.21 13.30 0.07
C ALA A 97 -0.99 12.37 -1.13
N ASP A 98 0.27 12.12 -1.51
CA ASP A 98 0.62 11.18 -2.58
C ASP A 98 0.11 9.76 -2.25
N ALA A 99 0.05 9.39 -0.97
CA ALA A 99 -0.49 8.10 -0.54
C ALA A 99 -1.99 7.98 -0.70
N ALA A 100 -2.73 9.00 -0.29
CA ALA A 100 -4.17 9.03 -0.45
C ALA A 100 -4.58 8.99 -1.93
N GLU A 101 -3.94 9.80 -2.76
CA GLU A 101 -4.18 9.82 -4.21
C GLU A 101 -3.87 8.47 -4.86
N CYS A 102 -2.72 7.87 -4.55
CA CYS A 102 -2.35 6.57 -5.09
C CYS A 102 -3.36 5.47 -4.73
N LEU A 103 -3.82 5.44 -3.48
CA LEU A 103 -4.80 4.45 -3.03
C LEU A 103 -6.15 4.69 -3.71
N TYR A 104 -6.61 5.94 -3.80
CA TYR A 104 -7.84 6.28 -4.48
C TYR A 104 -7.83 5.83 -5.95
N VAL A 105 -6.75 6.11 -6.69
CA VAL A 105 -6.60 5.66 -8.08
C VAL A 105 -6.61 4.14 -8.20
N VAL A 106 -5.97 3.42 -7.27
CA VAL A 106 -5.99 1.95 -7.27
C VAL A 106 -7.40 1.42 -6.99
N LEU A 107 -8.14 2.00 -6.04
CA LEU A 107 -9.54 1.63 -5.76
C LEU A 107 -10.44 1.85 -6.98
N GLN A 108 -10.26 2.96 -7.69
CA GLN A 108 -11.04 3.29 -8.88
C GLN A 108 -10.69 2.45 -10.12
N SER A 109 -9.45 1.96 -10.20
CA SER A 109 -8.97 1.19 -11.36
C SER A 109 -9.08 -0.33 -11.20
N ARG A 110 -9.32 -0.82 -9.98
CA ARG A 110 -9.31 -2.24 -9.65
C ARG A 110 -10.58 -2.62 -8.90
N GLU A 111 -11.20 -3.74 -9.26
CA GLU A 111 -12.33 -4.30 -8.52
C GLU A 111 -11.87 -4.92 -7.19
N LEU A 112 -11.62 -4.06 -6.20
CA LEU A 112 -11.17 -4.50 -4.87
C LEU A 112 -12.32 -4.98 -3.98
N GLY A 113 -13.57 -4.65 -4.34
CA GLY A 113 -14.71 -4.81 -3.44
C GLY A 113 -14.55 -3.99 -2.16
N ALA A 114 -13.79 -2.89 -2.24
CA ALA A 114 -13.62 -1.96 -1.14
C ALA A 114 -14.94 -1.20 -0.90
N PRO A 115 -15.27 -0.87 0.36
CA PRO A 115 -16.46 -0.10 0.65
C PRO A 115 -16.28 1.36 0.19
N ASP A 116 -17.34 1.98 -0.32
CA ASP A 116 -17.37 3.41 -0.72
C ASP A 116 -16.83 4.32 0.40
N ALA A 117 -17.10 3.97 1.66
CA ALA A 117 -16.59 4.68 2.84
C ALA A 117 -15.06 4.79 2.90
N ALA A 118 -14.31 3.85 2.27
CA ALA A 118 -12.86 3.95 2.19
C ALA A 118 -12.42 5.04 1.20
N GLU A 119 -13.16 5.19 0.09
CA GLU A 119 -12.94 6.23 -0.91
C GLU A 119 -13.31 7.60 -0.36
N ASP A 120 -14.46 7.71 0.31
CA ASP A 120 -14.89 8.94 0.99
C ASP A 120 -13.84 9.39 2.00
N ALA A 121 -13.35 8.48 2.85
CA ALA A 121 -12.30 8.80 3.81
C ALA A 121 -11.00 9.28 3.14
N LEU A 122 -10.64 8.74 1.96
CA LEU A 122 -9.48 9.17 1.19
C LEU A 122 -9.67 10.56 0.57
N LEU A 123 -10.87 10.91 0.14
CA LEU A 123 -11.18 12.19 -0.52
C LEU A 123 -11.46 13.33 0.47
N GLU A 124 -12.16 13.05 1.57
CA GLU A 124 -12.63 14.07 2.52
C GLU A 124 -11.57 14.44 3.58
N THR A 125 -10.52 13.63 3.72
CA THR A 125 -9.45 13.91 4.68
C THR A 125 -8.44 14.90 4.11
N GLU A 126 -8.17 15.99 4.84
CA GLU A 126 -7.08 16.92 4.55
C GLU A 126 -5.72 16.27 4.92
N TRP A 127 -5.17 15.45 4.03
CA TRP A 127 -3.95 14.66 4.28
C TRP A 127 -2.70 15.49 4.55
N SER A 128 -2.72 16.79 4.24
CA SER A 128 -1.64 17.71 4.57
C SER A 128 -1.60 18.12 6.05
N ALA A 129 -2.68 17.89 6.80
CA ALA A 129 -2.80 18.17 8.23
C ALA A 129 -2.00 17.19 9.10
N SER A 130 -1.77 17.54 10.38
CA SER A 130 -0.94 16.76 11.31
C SER A 130 -1.68 15.65 12.06
N ASP A 131 -3.01 15.71 12.13
CA ASP A 131 -3.88 14.88 12.96
C ASP A 131 -4.68 13.83 12.16
N VAL A 132 -4.06 13.28 11.11
CA VAL A 132 -4.71 12.35 10.18
C VAL A 132 -4.62 10.87 10.60
N GLY A 133 -4.06 10.58 11.77
CA GLY A 133 -3.84 9.21 12.24
C GLY A 133 -5.13 8.39 12.34
N ALA A 134 -6.20 8.98 12.88
CA ALA A 134 -7.49 8.28 13.01
C ALA A 134 -8.15 7.98 11.64
N ALA A 135 -7.99 8.89 10.68
CA ALA A 135 -8.45 8.70 9.30
C ALA A 135 -7.65 7.58 8.62
N ALA A 136 -6.32 7.58 8.77
CA ALA A 136 -5.43 6.55 8.25
C ALA A 136 -5.79 5.14 8.75
N GLU A 137 -6.05 5.00 10.06
CA GLU A 137 -6.50 3.74 10.66
C GLU A 137 -7.88 3.31 10.16
N THR A 138 -8.77 4.27 9.90
CA THR A 138 -10.10 3.97 9.35
C THR A 138 -10.02 3.45 7.93
N VAL A 139 -9.22 4.07 7.06
CA VAL A 139 -8.95 3.57 5.70
C VAL A 139 -8.37 2.15 5.76
N ALA A 140 -7.37 1.91 6.62
CA ALA A 140 -6.77 0.58 6.76
C ALA A 140 -7.79 -0.50 7.16
N ARG A 141 -8.63 -0.20 8.15
CA ARG A 141 -9.66 -1.14 8.65
C ARG A 141 -10.69 -1.48 7.56
N LEU A 142 -11.17 -0.47 6.85
CA LEU A 142 -12.15 -0.63 5.76
C LEU A 142 -11.56 -1.49 4.64
N LEU A 143 -10.30 -1.24 4.25
CA LEU A 143 -9.61 -1.99 3.20
C LEU A 143 -9.18 -3.40 3.63
N ALA A 144 -9.04 -3.66 4.93
CA ALA A 144 -8.83 -5.02 5.44
C ALA A 144 -10.10 -5.89 5.39
N GLY A 145 -11.28 -5.28 5.16
CA GLY A 145 -12.58 -5.96 5.22
C GLY A 145 -13.19 -6.01 6.63
N GLU A 146 -12.57 -5.33 7.60
CA GLU A 146 -13.06 -5.22 8.97
C GLU A 146 -14.17 -4.16 9.04
N GLY A 147 -15.40 -4.58 8.77
CA GLY A 147 -16.58 -3.69 8.78
C GLY A 147 -17.79 -4.23 8.02
N ALA A 148 -17.63 -5.24 7.16
CA ALA A 148 -18.71 -5.81 6.37
C ALA A 148 -19.51 -6.94 7.06
N SER A 149 -19.10 -7.40 8.27
CA SER A 149 -19.70 -8.57 8.92
C SER A 149 -20.98 -8.34 9.73
N SER A 150 -21.69 -7.22 9.60
CA SER A 150 -22.91 -6.97 10.40
C SER A 150 -24.24 -6.96 9.64
N LEU A 151 -24.28 -7.32 8.35
CA LEU A 151 -25.52 -7.25 7.53
C LEU A 151 -25.86 -8.51 6.72
N CYS A 152 -25.33 -9.68 7.08
CA CYS A 152 -25.85 -10.95 6.57
C CYS A 152 -26.39 -11.80 7.73
N VAL A 153 -27.62 -11.52 8.13
CA VAL A 153 -28.55 -12.47 8.75
C VAL A 153 -29.87 -12.38 8.00
#